data_AF-A0A432TKP9-F1
#
_entry.id   AF-A0A432TKP9-F1
#
_cell.length_a   1.000
_cell.length_b   1.000
_cell.length_c   1.000
_cell.angle_alpha   90.00
_cell.angle_beta   90.00
_cell.angle_gamma   90.00
#
_symmetry.space_group_name_H-M   'P 1'
#
loop_
_entity.id
_entity.type
_entity.pdbx_description
1 polymer ?
#
loop_
_entity_poly.entity_id
_entity_poly.type
_entity_poly.pdbx_seq_one_letter_code
_entity_poly.pdbx_strand_id
1 'polypeptide(L)'
;MENTIIEMQFAIDTFYFLVMGALVMWMAAGFTMLEAGLVRSKNTTAILTKNIGLFAIACTMYMVYGYELMYGGGIMLEGISGAGETYSSAADFFFQVVFVATAMSIVSGAVAERMKLFSFFIFAIVFTGIIYPMEGSWTWNGASVFGLYTLGDLGFSDFAGSGIVHMAGAAAAIAGVIVLGARKGKYNKDG
;
A
#
# COMPACT_ATOMS: atom_id res chain seq x y z
N MET A 1 36.53 15.29 -7.48
CA MET A 1 35.69 14.91 -8.63
C MET A 1 34.86 13.68 -8.32
N GLU A 2 35.46 12.58 -7.88
CA GLU A 2 34.72 11.35 -7.53
C GLU A 2 33.66 11.54 -6.44
N ASN A 3 34.00 12.17 -5.31
CA ASN A 3 33.02 12.46 -4.25
C ASN A 3 31.84 13.32 -4.74
N THR A 4 32.12 14.32 -5.59
CA THR A 4 31.09 15.19 -6.16
C THR A 4 30.13 14.41 -7.08
N ILE A 5 30.63 13.42 -7.82
CA ILE A 5 29.80 12.55 -8.66
C ILE A 5 28.88 11.69 -7.79
N ILE A 6 29.40 11.10 -6.71
CA ILE A 6 28.63 10.27 -5.77
C ILE A 6 27.53 11.11 -5.09
N GLU A 7 27.88 12.28 -4.57
CA GLU A 7 26.93 13.20 -3.92
C GLU A 7 25.83 13.66 -4.90
N MET A 8 26.19 13.97 -6.15
CA MET A 8 25.22 14.32 -7.19
C MET A 8 24.30 13.16 -7.55
N GLN A 9 24.85 11.95 -7.71
CA GLN A 9 24.05 10.77 -8.01
C GLN A 9 23.02 10.52 -6.90
N PHE A 10 23.47 10.52 -5.64
CA PHE A 10 22.58 10.37 -4.50
C PHE A 10 21.46 11.43 -4.47
N ALA A 11 21.80 12.69 -4.74
CA ALA A 11 20.82 13.78 -4.77
C ALA A 11 19.80 13.61 -5.91
N ILE A 12 20.24 13.21 -7.10
CA ILE A 12 19.38 12.98 -8.26
C ILE A 12 18.47 11.77 -8.03
N ASP A 13 19.00 10.66 -7.52
CA ASP A 13 18.22 9.45 -7.25
C ASP A 13 17.18 9.71 -6.15
N THR A 14 17.56 10.44 -5.10
CA THR A 14 16.62 10.90 -4.06
C THR A 14 15.52 11.79 -4.63
N PHE A 15 15.88 12.78 -5.46
CA PHE A 15 14.90 13.65 -6.10
C PHE A 15 13.95 12.87 -7.00
N TYR A 16 14.49 11.92 -7.78
CA TYR A 16 13.71 11.06 -8.65
C TYR A 16 12.68 10.25 -7.85
N PHE A 17 13.08 9.63 -6.74
CA PHE A 17 12.17 8.89 -5.85
C PHE A 17 11.06 9.77 -5.27
N LEU A 18 11.37 11.00 -4.86
CA LEU A 18 10.36 11.94 -4.36
C LEU A 18 9.36 12.34 -5.46
N VAL A 19 9.83 12.62 -6.68
CA VAL A 19 8.94 12.94 -7.82
C VAL A 19 8.08 11.74 -8.19
N MET A 20 8.66 10.55 -8.31
CA MET A 20 7.90 9.34 -8.62
C MET A 20 6.90 9.00 -7.51
N GLY A 21 7.29 9.13 -6.24
CA GLY A 21 6.39 8.94 -5.10
C GLY A 21 5.22 9.93 -5.10
N ALA A 22 5.44 11.18 -5.52
CA ALA A 22 4.36 12.16 -5.68
C ALA A 22 3.39 11.78 -6.81
N LEU A 23 3.90 11.22 -7.92
CA LEU A 23 3.05 10.71 -9.01
C LEU A 23 2.24 9.48 -8.57
N VAL A 24 2.85 8.56 -7.81
CA VAL A 24 2.13 7.42 -7.22
C VAL A 24 1.11 7.88 -6.19
N MET A 25 1.44 8.87 -5.36
CA MET A 25 0.47 9.49 -4.44
C MET A 25 -0.75 10.03 -5.18
N TRP A 26 -0.56 10.61 -6.38
CA TRP A 26 -1.66 11.11 -7.20
C TRP A 26 -2.65 10.00 -7.62
N MET A 27 -2.23 8.73 -7.63
CA MET A 27 -3.14 7.60 -7.83
C MET A 27 -4.25 7.56 -6.78
N ALA A 28 -4.02 8.05 -5.55
CA ALA A 28 -5.07 8.12 -4.52
C ALA A 28 -6.26 9.00 -4.97
N ALA A 29 -5.98 10.12 -5.66
CA ALA A 29 -7.02 10.93 -6.28
C ALA A 29 -7.72 10.16 -7.42
N GLY A 30 -6.96 9.41 -8.22
CA GLY A 30 -7.46 8.51 -9.25
C GLY A 30 -8.44 7.46 -8.72
N PHE A 31 -8.06 6.72 -7.68
CA PHE A 31 -8.92 5.74 -6.99
C PHE A 31 -10.17 6.39 -6.43
N THR A 32 -10.03 7.55 -5.79
CA THR A 32 -11.16 8.31 -5.26
C THR A 32 -12.17 8.64 -6.36
N MET A 33 -11.71 9.14 -7.52
CA MET A 33 -12.57 9.47 -8.65
C MET A 33 -13.20 8.22 -9.28
N LEU A 34 -12.43 7.15 -9.46
CA LEU A 34 -12.90 5.88 -10.01
C LEU A 34 -14.00 5.28 -9.12
N GLU A 35 -13.76 5.16 -7.83
CA GLU A 35 -14.73 4.59 -6.89
C GLU A 35 -15.98 5.46 -6.76
N ALA A 36 -15.81 6.78 -6.67
CA ALA A 36 -16.94 7.71 -6.60
C ALA A 36 -17.82 7.65 -7.85
N GLY A 37 -17.23 7.44 -9.03
CA GLY A 37 -17.94 7.30 -10.30
C GLY A 37 -18.62 5.94 -10.50
N LEU A 38 -18.15 4.88 -9.84
CA LEU A 38 -18.70 3.52 -9.96
C LEU A 38 -19.80 3.19 -8.94
N VAL A 39 -19.98 4.04 -7.92
CA VAL A 39 -21.06 3.88 -6.92
C VAL A 39 -22.28 4.74 -7.24
N ARG A 40 -23.41 4.42 -6.60
CA ARG A 40 -24.60 5.29 -6.65
C ARG A 40 -24.30 6.62 -5.94
N SER A 41 -24.83 7.73 -6.47
CA SER A 41 -24.61 9.09 -5.94
C SER A 41 -24.83 9.24 -4.43
N LYS A 42 -25.82 8.54 -3.86
CA LYS A 42 -26.09 8.54 -2.41
C LYS A 42 -24.93 8.00 -1.55
N ASN A 43 -24.02 7.22 -2.14
CA ASN A 43 -22.89 6.59 -1.47
C ASN A 43 -21.57 7.34 -1.72
N THR A 44 -21.54 8.35 -2.59
CA THR A 44 -20.31 9.07 -2.98
C THR A 44 -19.59 9.66 -1.77
N THR A 45 -20.29 10.32 -0.85
CA THR A 45 -19.68 10.89 0.37
C THR A 45 -18.96 9.82 1.20
N ALA A 46 -19.57 8.63 1.34
CA ALA A 46 -18.94 7.54 2.08
C ALA A 46 -17.66 7.03 1.40
N ILE A 47 -17.61 7.03 0.07
CA ILE A 47 -16.40 6.68 -0.70
C ILE A 47 -15.30 7.73 -0.52
N LEU A 48 -15.63 9.03 -0.59
CA LEU A 48 -14.65 10.09 -0.36
C LEU A 48 -14.07 10.01 1.05
N THR A 49 -14.90 9.79 2.07
CA THR A 49 -14.45 9.62 3.45
C THR A 49 -13.57 8.38 3.62
N LYS A 50 -13.89 7.26 2.94
CA LYS A 50 -13.04 6.06 2.97
C LYS A 50 -11.67 6.32 2.37
N ASN A 51 -11.60 6.99 1.22
CA ASN A 51 -10.34 7.22 0.52
C ASN A 51 -9.42 8.19 1.26
N ILE A 52 -9.96 9.26 1.85
CA ILE A 52 -9.16 10.16 2.69
C ILE A 52 -8.71 9.44 3.97
N GLY A 53 -9.63 8.73 4.63
CA GLY A 53 -9.34 8.03 5.88
C GLY A 53 -8.35 6.89 5.71
N LEU A 54 -8.48 6.08 4.64
CA LEU A 54 -7.54 4.98 4.37
C LEU A 54 -6.13 5.52 4.11
N PHE A 55 -6.01 6.64 3.40
CA PHE A 55 -4.69 7.19 3.09
C PHE A 55 -4.00 7.68 4.35
N ALA A 56 -4.72 8.40 5.21
CA ALA A 56 -4.21 8.83 6.51
C ALA A 56 -3.82 7.65 7.41
N ILE A 57 -4.66 6.60 7.46
CA ILE A 57 -4.38 5.38 8.22
C ILE A 57 -3.15 4.66 7.67
N ALA A 58 -3.06 4.48 6.35
CA ALA A 58 -1.93 3.81 5.70
C ALA A 58 -0.61 4.52 6.04
N CYS A 59 -0.57 5.85 5.89
CA CYS A 59 0.61 6.64 6.24
C CYS A 59 0.98 6.50 7.72
N THR A 60 -0.02 6.56 8.61
CA THR A 60 0.22 6.47 10.05
C THR A 60 0.73 5.09 10.46
N MET A 61 0.05 4.02 10.02
CA MET A 61 0.39 2.66 10.42
C MET A 61 1.74 2.20 9.84
N TYR A 62 2.03 2.60 8.61
CA TYR A 62 3.30 2.30 7.99
C TYR A 62 4.44 3.06 8.67
N MET A 63 4.24 4.31 9.06
CA MET A 63 5.21 5.08 9.85
C MET A 63 5.45 4.48 11.25
N VAL A 64 4.39 4.09 11.96
CA VAL A 64 4.49 3.60 13.34
C VAL A 64 5.25 2.27 13.41
N TYR A 65 4.93 1.33 12.53
CA TYR A 65 5.51 -0.02 12.59
C TYR A 65 5.61 -0.74 11.24
N GLY A 66 4.81 -0.39 10.24
CA GLY A 66 4.84 -1.11 8.96
C GLY A 66 6.20 -1.05 8.24
N TYR A 67 6.87 0.10 8.25
CA TYR A 67 8.20 0.22 7.65
C TYR A 67 9.26 -0.61 8.39
N GLU A 68 9.18 -0.68 9.72
CA GLU A 68 10.00 -1.59 10.52
C GLU A 68 9.76 -3.05 10.11
N LEU A 69 8.50 -3.47 10.01
CA LEU A 69 8.17 -4.84 9.64
C LEU A 69 8.62 -5.20 8.22
N MET A 70 8.58 -4.24 7.29
CA MET A 70 8.92 -4.48 5.88
C MET A 70 10.42 -4.39 5.61
N TYR A 71 11.09 -3.35 6.12
CA TYR A 71 12.48 -2.99 5.77
C TYR A 71 13.41 -2.76 6.97
N GLY A 72 12.91 -2.79 8.22
CA GLY A 72 13.75 -2.67 9.42
C GLY A 72 14.17 -1.24 9.80
N GLY A 73 13.31 -0.24 9.60
CA GLY A 73 13.60 1.17 9.89
C GLY A 73 13.29 1.66 11.31
N GLY A 74 13.01 0.78 12.26
CA GLY A 74 12.68 1.10 13.66
C GLY A 74 11.25 1.59 13.88
N ILE A 75 10.78 1.50 15.13
CA ILE A 75 9.46 2.02 15.51
C ILE A 75 9.45 3.53 15.33
N MET A 76 8.39 4.08 14.74
CA MET A 76 8.31 5.51 14.39
C MET A 76 9.49 5.99 13.55
N LEU A 77 10.08 5.11 12.74
CA LEU A 77 11.20 5.40 11.86
C LEU A 77 12.49 5.82 12.60
N GLU A 78 12.69 5.44 13.86
CA GLU A 78 13.88 5.82 14.62
C GLU A 78 15.20 5.32 14.01
N GLY A 79 15.14 4.25 13.20
CA GLY A 79 16.27 3.65 12.49
C GLY A 79 16.54 4.26 11.11
N ILE A 80 15.65 5.11 10.57
CA ILE A 80 15.92 5.77 9.29
C ILE A 80 16.84 6.96 9.51
N SER A 81 18.09 6.83 9.06
CA SER A 81 18.99 7.96 8.94
C SER A 81 18.79 8.67 7.60
N GLY A 82 19.19 9.94 7.48
CA GLY A 82 19.12 10.66 6.20
C GLY A 82 19.96 10.04 5.07
N ALA A 83 20.89 9.13 5.39
CA ALA A 83 21.79 8.48 4.46
C ALA A 83 21.36 7.02 4.20
N GLY A 84 20.79 6.76 3.03
CA GLY A 84 20.77 5.41 2.45
C GLY A 84 21.96 5.23 1.50
N GLU A 85 22.16 4.01 0.98
CA GLU A 85 23.33 3.71 0.13
C GLU A 85 23.24 4.39 -1.25
N THR A 86 22.06 4.39 -1.87
CA THR A 86 21.84 4.94 -3.23
C THR A 86 21.01 6.23 -3.20
N TYR A 87 20.04 6.32 -2.30
CA TYR A 87 19.14 7.45 -2.13
C TYR A 87 18.75 7.56 -0.64
N SER A 88 18.15 8.68 -0.25
CA SER A 88 17.75 8.89 1.14
C SER A 88 16.72 7.87 1.62
N SER A 89 16.93 7.27 2.80
CA SER A 89 15.96 6.37 3.43
C SER A 89 14.61 7.05 3.71
N ALA A 90 14.59 8.37 3.89
CA ALA A 90 13.34 9.12 4.01
C ALA A 90 12.57 9.19 2.68
N ALA A 91 13.28 9.28 1.56
CA ALA A 91 12.66 9.21 0.23
C ALA A 91 12.18 7.79 -0.08
N ASP A 92 12.90 6.76 0.37
CA ASP A 92 12.42 5.38 0.33
C ASP A 92 11.09 5.23 1.09
N PHE A 93 11.06 5.61 2.37
CA PHE A 93 9.84 5.56 3.18
C PHE A 93 8.65 6.23 2.48
N PHE A 94 8.86 7.44 1.94
CA PHE A 94 7.82 8.16 1.21
C PHE A 94 7.36 7.43 -0.05
N PHE A 95 8.29 6.84 -0.79
CA PHE A 95 7.97 6.06 -1.98
C PHE A 95 7.21 4.79 -1.62
N GLN A 96 7.58 4.09 -0.55
CA GLN A 96 6.96 2.84 -0.15
C GLN A 96 5.56 3.04 0.46
N VAL A 97 5.37 4.08 1.27
CA VAL A 97 4.08 4.30 1.97
C VAL A 97 2.91 4.51 0.99
N VAL A 98 3.17 5.09 -0.17
CA VAL A 98 2.14 5.31 -1.20
C VAL A 98 1.73 4.01 -1.91
N PHE A 99 2.59 2.98 -1.96
CA PHE A 99 2.22 1.64 -2.45
C PHE A 99 1.33 0.90 -1.45
N VAL A 100 1.63 1.03 -0.14
CA VAL A 100 0.79 0.47 0.94
C VAL A 100 -0.63 1.04 0.86
N ALA A 101 -0.74 2.37 0.69
CA ALA A 101 -2.03 3.04 0.50
C ALA A 101 -2.73 2.63 -0.80
N THR A 102 -1.97 2.39 -1.88
CA THR A 102 -2.49 1.90 -3.16
C THR A 102 -3.09 0.51 -3.03
N ALA A 103 -2.40 -0.43 -2.38
CA ALA A 103 -2.90 -1.78 -2.13
C ALA A 103 -4.21 -1.76 -1.32
N MET A 104 -4.28 -0.92 -0.28
CA MET A 104 -5.49 -0.77 0.53
C MET A 104 -6.66 -0.13 -0.23
N SER A 105 -6.37 0.79 -1.16
CA SER A 105 -7.39 1.40 -2.03
C SER A 105 -8.13 0.38 -2.89
N ILE A 106 -7.44 -0.67 -3.37
CA ILE A 106 -8.07 -1.77 -4.14
C ILE A 106 -9.21 -2.42 -3.35
N VAL A 107 -9.04 -2.59 -2.03
CA VAL A 107 -10.05 -3.17 -1.15
C VAL A 107 -11.26 -2.24 -1.00
N SER A 108 -11.04 -0.91 -0.93
CA SER A 108 -12.11 0.09 -0.79
C SER A 108 -13.16 -0.03 -1.90
N GLY A 109 -12.71 -0.05 -3.15
CA GLY A 109 -13.61 -0.18 -4.31
C GLY A 109 -14.40 -1.50 -4.32
N ALA A 110 -13.78 -2.61 -3.95
CA ALA A 110 -14.43 -3.93 -3.97
C ALA A 110 -15.57 -4.06 -2.94
N VAL A 111 -15.38 -3.46 -1.76
CA VAL A 111 -16.32 -3.51 -0.62
C VAL A 111 -17.27 -2.31 -0.57
N ALA A 112 -17.27 -1.49 -1.62
CA ALA A 112 -18.12 -0.32 -1.76
C ALA A 112 -19.62 -0.65 -1.55
N GLU A 113 -20.34 0.36 -1.06
CA GLU A 113 -21.80 0.36 -0.80
C GLU A 113 -22.33 -0.59 0.29
N ARG A 114 -21.53 -1.55 0.80
CA ARG A 114 -22.02 -2.58 1.74
C ARG A 114 -21.18 -2.82 2.99
N MET A 115 -19.95 -2.31 3.04
CA MET A 115 -19.13 -2.34 4.26
C MET A 115 -19.35 -1.11 5.12
N LYS A 116 -19.52 -1.30 6.44
CA LYS A 116 -19.54 -0.23 7.43
C LYS A 116 -18.19 0.48 7.48
N LEU A 117 -18.21 1.81 7.62
CA LEU A 117 -16.99 2.63 7.60
C LEU A 117 -16.00 2.27 8.71
N PHE A 118 -16.50 2.04 9.93
CA PHE A 118 -15.66 1.66 11.07
C PHE A 118 -14.96 0.32 10.85
N SER A 119 -15.68 -0.69 10.34
CA SER A 119 -15.09 -1.99 10.00
C SER A 119 -14.02 -1.87 8.92
N PHE A 120 -14.24 -0.97 7.95
CA PHE A 120 -13.25 -0.70 6.90
C PHE A 120 -11.97 -0.08 7.46
N PHE A 121 -12.06 0.87 8.38
CA PHE A 121 -10.87 1.48 8.99
C PHE A 121 -10.11 0.55 9.93
N ILE A 122 -10.80 -0.31 10.69
CA ILE A 122 -10.13 -1.38 11.45
C ILE A 122 -9.34 -2.29 10.51
N PHE A 123 -9.97 -2.70 9.40
CA PHE A 123 -9.28 -3.53 8.42
C PHE A 123 -8.10 -2.80 7.79
N ALA A 124 -8.24 -1.52 7.45
CA ALA A 124 -7.14 -0.71 6.92
C ALA A 124 -5.96 -0.64 7.90
N ILE A 125 -6.20 -0.49 9.20
CA ILE A 125 -5.16 -0.51 10.23
C ILE A 125 -4.36 -1.82 10.19
N VAL A 126 -5.06 -2.95 10.22
CA VAL A 126 -4.42 -4.28 10.23
C VAL A 126 -3.71 -4.57 8.91
N PHE A 127 -4.34 -4.22 7.78
CA PHE A 127 -3.78 -4.50 6.47
C PHE A 127 -2.51 -3.67 6.22
N THR A 128 -2.57 -2.37 6.46
CA THR A 128 -1.45 -1.45 6.17
C THR A 128 -0.34 -1.48 7.22
N GLY A 129 -0.64 -1.87 8.45
CA GLY A 129 0.35 -2.00 9.53
C GLY A 129 0.98 -3.37 9.66
N ILE A 130 0.33 -4.44 9.19
CA ILE A 130 0.79 -5.82 9.43
C ILE A 130 0.77 -6.66 8.15
N ILE A 131 -0.38 -6.88 7.52
CA ILE A 131 -0.52 -7.86 6.42
C ILE A 131 0.37 -7.48 5.23
N TYR A 132 0.19 -6.27 4.71
CA TYR A 132 0.94 -5.79 3.56
C TYR A 132 2.44 -5.65 3.86
N PRO A 133 2.88 -5.03 4.98
CA PRO A 133 4.30 -4.95 5.29
C PRO A 133 4.98 -6.31 5.51
N MET A 134 4.26 -7.29 6.06
CA MET A 134 4.77 -8.66 6.22
C MET A 134 5.02 -9.34 4.87
N GLU A 135 4.07 -9.26 3.95
CA GLU A 135 4.27 -9.69 2.55
C GLU A 135 5.40 -8.91 1.87
N GLY A 136 5.45 -7.60 2.13
CA GLY A 136 6.56 -6.67 1.95
C GLY A 136 7.92 -7.29 2.21
N SER A 137 8.07 -7.77 3.44
CA SER A 137 9.31 -8.34 3.94
C SER A 137 9.74 -9.57 3.14
N TRP A 138 8.80 -10.44 2.76
CA TRP A 138 9.10 -11.70 2.07
C TRP A 138 9.48 -11.53 0.61
N THR A 139 8.96 -10.47 -0.02
CA THR A 139 9.08 -10.24 -1.46
C THR A 139 10.19 -9.22 -1.72
N TRP A 140 9.91 -7.93 -1.57
CA TRP A 140 10.87 -6.86 -1.89
C TRP A 140 12.04 -6.77 -0.92
N ASN A 141 11.89 -7.11 0.36
CA ASN A 141 13.01 -7.14 1.29
C ASN A 141 13.73 -8.51 1.32
N GLY A 142 13.18 -9.54 0.67
CA GLY A 142 13.83 -10.84 0.54
C GLY A 142 13.95 -11.67 1.83
N ALA A 143 13.18 -11.36 2.87
CA ALA A 143 13.11 -12.16 4.08
C ALA A 143 12.51 -13.54 3.80
N SER A 144 12.88 -14.54 4.62
CA SER A 144 12.27 -15.87 4.53
C SER A 144 10.78 -15.83 4.88
N VAL A 145 9.95 -16.47 4.08
CA VAL A 145 8.52 -16.68 4.37
C VAL A 145 8.42 -17.59 5.59
N PHE A 146 8.07 -17.00 6.74
CA PHE A 146 7.96 -17.68 8.03
C PHE A 146 9.21 -18.48 8.46
N GLY A 147 10.41 -18.13 7.98
CA GLY A 147 11.64 -18.89 8.27
C GLY A 147 11.81 -20.16 7.44
N LEU A 148 10.98 -20.40 6.41
CA LEU A 148 10.93 -21.67 5.68
C LEU A 148 11.67 -21.63 4.34
N TYR A 149 11.39 -20.63 3.52
CA TYR A 149 11.98 -20.47 2.18
C TYR A 149 12.01 -19.00 1.79
N THR A 150 12.90 -18.64 0.87
CA THR A 150 12.97 -17.28 0.31
C THR A 150 12.39 -17.29 -1.09
N LEU A 151 11.54 -16.30 -1.39
CA LEU A 151 10.89 -16.20 -2.71
C LEU A 151 11.89 -15.96 -3.85
N GLY A 152 12.98 -15.23 -3.58
CA GLY A 152 14.07 -15.01 -4.53
C GLY A 152 14.74 -16.32 -5.01
N ASP A 153 14.95 -17.28 -4.11
CA ASP A 153 15.53 -18.59 -4.45
C ASP A 153 14.60 -19.43 -5.34
N LEU A 154 13.30 -19.14 -5.31
CA LEU A 154 12.29 -19.75 -6.17
C LEU A 154 12.06 -18.97 -7.48
N GLY A 155 12.85 -17.92 -7.74
CA GLY A 155 12.76 -17.11 -8.96
C GLY A 155 11.61 -16.09 -8.95
N PHE A 156 11.09 -15.72 -7.77
CA PHE A 156 10.09 -14.66 -7.67
C PHE A 156 10.69 -13.32 -8.12
N SER A 157 9.95 -12.61 -8.98
CA SER A 157 10.31 -11.28 -9.46
C SER A 157 9.06 -10.43 -9.57
N ASP A 158 9.06 -9.30 -8.87
CA ASP A 158 8.01 -8.29 -8.94
C ASP A 158 8.64 -6.91 -8.94
N PHE A 159 8.67 -6.26 -10.10
CA PHE A 159 9.42 -5.00 -10.27
C PHE A 159 8.71 -3.80 -9.65
N ALA A 160 7.40 -3.68 -9.85
CA ALA A 160 6.62 -2.49 -9.50
C ALA A 160 5.30 -2.81 -8.76
N GLY A 161 5.13 -4.05 -8.32
CA GLY A 161 4.06 -4.44 -7.41
C GLY A 161 2.85 -5.09 -8.06
N SER A 162 3.04 -5.86 -9.14
CA SER A 162 1.94 -6.67 -9.70
C SER A 162 1.47 -7.72 -8.69
N GLY A 163 2.39 -8.33 -7.95
CA GLY A 163 2.11 -9.23 -6.84
C GLY A 163 1.88 -8.45 -5.55
N ILE A 164 2.94 -7.83 -5.02
CA ILE A 164 2.96 -7.25 -3.68
C ILE A 164 1.92 -6.15 -3.46
N VAL A 165 1.48 -5.45 -4.50
CA VAL A 165 0.49 -4.36 -4.39
C VAL A 165 -0.86 -4.79 -4.95
N HIS A 166 -0.89 -5.14 -6.24
CA HIS A 166 -2.14 -5.44 -6.92
C HIS A 166 -2.74 -6.78 -6.51
N MET A 167 -1.94 -7.85 -6.47
CA MET A 167 -2.42 -9.17 -6.05
C MET A 167 -2.74 -9.19 -4.56
N ALA A 168 -1.91 -8.57 -3.71
CA ALA A 168 -2.16 -8.41 -2.28
C ALA A 168 -3.52 -7.73 -2.00
N GLY A 169 -3.73 -6.56 -2.61
CA GLY A 169 -4.98 -5.82 -2.51
C GLY A 169 -6.17 -6.60 -3.08
N ALA A 170 -5.98 -7.31 -4.20
CA ALA A 170 -7.02 -8.15 -4.80
C ALA A 170 -7.38 -9.36 -3.93
N ALA A 171 -6.40 -10.04 -3.31
CA ALA A 171 -6.63 -11.16 -2.42
C ALA A 171 -7.39 -10.72 -1.15
N ALA A 172 -6.98 -9.60 -0.56
CA ALA A 172 -7.69 -8.98 0.55
C ALA A 172 -9.13 -8.56 0.16
N ALA A 173 -9.30 -7.98 -1.02
CA ALA A 173 -10.61 -7.63 -1.56
C ALA A 173 -11.50 -8.87 -1.75
N ILE A 174 -10.97 -9.96 -2.32
CA ILE A 174 -11.66 -11.24 -2.48
C ILE A 174 -12.13 -11.78 -1.12
N ALA A 175 -11.23 -11.83 -0.14
CA ALA A 175 -11.59 -12.25 1.22
C ALA A 175 -12.72 -11.38 1.81
N GLY A 176 -12.62 -10.06 1.65
CA GLY A 176 -13.63 -9.11 2.10
C GLY A 176 -14.99 -9.31 1.42
N VAL A 177 -15.03 -9.51 0.11
CA VAL A 177 -16.29 -9.70 -0.62
C VAL A 177 -16.92 -11.08 -0.38
N ILE A 178 -16.14 -12.12 -0.10
CA ILE A 178 -16.66 -13.43 0.30
C ILE A 178 -17.41 -13.30 1.62
N VAL A 179 -16.85 -12.58 2.60
CA VAL A 179 -17.49 -12.37 3.91
C VAL A 179 -18.72 -11.45 3.80
N LEU A 180 -18.64 -10.37 3.01
CA LEU A 180 -19.74 -9.42 2.85
C LEU A 180 -20.88 -9.93 1.96
N GLY A 181 -20.58 -10.83 1.03
CA GLY A 181 -21.51 -11.32 0.02
C GLY A 181 -21.85 -10.28 -1.07
N ALA A 182 -22.82 -10.66 -1.91
CA ALA A 182 -23.28 -9.84 -3.03
C ALA A 182 -24.03 -8.57 -2.59
N ARG A 183 -23.96 -7.52 -3.41
CA ARG A 183 -24.81 -6.34 -3.21
C ARG A 183 -26.28 -6.72 -3.30
N LYS A 184 -27.13 -6.11 -2.46
CA LYS A 184 -28.58 -6.30 -2.53
C LYS A 184 -29.10 -5.96 -3.93
N GLY A 185 -29.82 -6.90 -4.54
CA GLY A 185 -30.36 -6.77 -5.89
C GLY A 185 -29.34 -6.91 -7.01
N LYS A 186 -28.14 -7.47 -6.75
CA LYS A 186 -27.14 -7.73 -7.79
C LYS A 186 -27.47 -8.97 -8.64
N TYR A 187 -27.99 -10.02 -8.00
CA TYR A 187 -28.37 -11.29 -8.63
C TYR A 187 -29.86 -11.54 -8.43
N ASN A 188 -30.49 -12.12 -9.45
CA ASN A 188 -31.88 -12.58 -9.40
C ASN A 188 -31.90 -14.06 -8.99
N LYS A 189 -33.10 -14.67 -8.94
CA LYS A 189 -33.24 -16.08 -8.51
C LYS A 189 -32.56 -17.07 -9.47
N ASP A 190 -32.35 -16.67 -10.71
CA ASP A 190 -31.72 -17.41 -11.80
C ASP A 190 -30.22 -17.13 -11.97
N GLY A 191 -29.65 -16.24 -11.14
CA GLY A 191 -28.25 -15.81 -11.20
C GLY A 191 -28.09 -14.37 -11.66
#